data_AF-A0A1F2XP61-F1
#
_entry.id   AF-A0A1F2XP61-F1
#
_cell.length_a   1.000
_cell.length_b   1.000
_cell.length_c   1.000
_cell.angle_alpha   90.00
_cell.angle_beta   90.00
_cell.angle_gamma   90.00
#
_symmetry.space_group_name_H-M   'P 1'
#
loop_
_entity.id
_entity.type
_entity.pdbx_description
1 polymer ?
#
loop_
_entity_poly.entity_id
_entity_poly.type
_entity_poly.pdbx_seq_one_letter_code
_entity_poly.pdbx_strand_id
1 'polypeptide(L)' 'MVWRQDFMARFRPLSTEEAMMWDEAAKGVRFGVLCEMVATFAGEDEAELRAATYLKNWVDMGMLAGCRTR' A
#
# COMPACT_ATOMS: atom_id res chain seq x y z
N MET A 1 -6.25 -3.13 8.98
CA MET A 1 -6.06 -4.28 8.08
C MET A 1 -6.18 -5.58 8.86
N VAL A 2 -6.81 -6.60 8.25
CA VAL A 2 -6.72 -8.00 8.69
C VAL A 2 -6.25 -8.85 7.50
N TRP A 3 -5.25 -9.70 7.69
CA TRP A 3 -4.76 -10.62 6.65
C TRP A 3 -4.33 -11.95 7.27
N ARG A 4 -3.99 -12.93 6.43
CA ARG A 4 -3.53 -14.25 6.86
C ARG A 4 -2.08 -14.45 6.44
N GLN A 5 -1.23 -14.85 7.38
CA GLN A 5 0.16 -15.23 7.14
C GLN A 5 0.44 -16.52 7.89
N ASP A 6 1.04 -17.52 7.23
CA ASP A 6 1.35 -18.83 7.82
C ASP A 6 0.17 -19.48 8.55
N PHE A 7 -1.00 -19.41 7.90
CA PHE A 7 -2.29 -19.86 8.42
C PHE A 7 -2.82 -19.13 9.67
N MET A 8 -2.10 -18.14 10.21
CA MET A 8 -2.54 -17.30 11.33
C MET A 8 -3.17 -15.99 10.86
N ALA A 9 -4.25 -15.57 11.51
CA ALA A 9 -4.84 -14.25 11.28
C ALA A 9 -3.99 -13.16 11.96
N ARG A 10 -3.63 -12.12 11.21
CA ARG A 10 -2.92 -10.94 11.70
C ARG A 10 -3.78 -9.71 11.54
N PHE A 11 -3.60 -8.75 12.44
CA PHE A 11 -4.27 -7.46 12.38
C PHE A 11 -3.28 -6.34 12.67
N ARG A 12 -3.43 -5.22 11.97
CA ARG A 12 -2.65 -3.99 12.21
C ARG A 12 -3.50 -2.77 11.84
N PRO A 13 -3.49 -1.70 12.64
CA PRO A 13 -4.04 -0.42 12.21
C PRO A 13 -3.21 0.15 11.04
N LEU A 14 -3.89 0.72 10.05
CA LEU A 14 -3.26 1.50 9.00
C LEU A 14 -3.48 2.98 9.33
N SER A 15 -2.53 3.84 8.93
CA SER A 15 -2.78 5.28 8.92
C SER A 15 -3.86 5.61 7.88
N THR A 16 -4.48 6.79 7.98
CA THR A 16 -5.49 7.24 7.00
C THR A 16 -4.94 7.24 5.57
N GLU A 17 -3.71 7.72 5.41
CA GLU A 17 -2.98 7.74 4.14
C GLU A 17 -2.75 6.33 3.59
N GLU A 18 -2.22 5.43 4.42
CA GLU A 18 -1.93 4.06 4.02
C GLU A 18 -3.21 3.28 3.67
N ALA A 19 -4.30 3.52 4.42
CA ALA A 19 -5.60 2.92 4.13
C ALA A 19 -6.18 3.40 2.80
N MET A 20 -6.05 4.69 2.48
CA MET A 20 -6.44 5.24 1.19
C MET A 20 -5.63 4.63 0.05
N MET A 21 -4.30 4.59 0.19
CA MET A 21 -3.42 4.00 -0.81
C MET A 21 -3.73 2.51 -1.03
N TRP A 22 -4.05 1.77 0.05
CA TRP A 22 -4.43 0.36 -0.04
C TRP A 22 -5.71 0.16 -0.86
N ASP A 23 -6.75 0.97 -0.63
CA ASP A 23 -8.04 0.84 -1.34
C ASP A 23 -7.85 1.03 -2.85
N GLU A 24 -7.00 1.97 -3.26
CA GLU A 24 -6.69 2.22 -4.67
C GLU A 24 -5.76 1.17 -5.28
N ALA A 25 -4.75 0.73 -4.52
CA ALA A 25 -3.90 -0.38 -4.95
C ALA A 25 -4.72 -1.66 -5.18
N ALA A 26 -5.72 -1.93 -4.34
CA ALA A 26 -6.64 -3.06 -4.50
C ALA A 26 -7.51 -2.97 -5.76
N LYS A 27 -7.78 -1.75 -6.26
CA LYS A 27 -8.45 -1.51 -7.56
C LYS A 27 -7.52 -1.72 -8.76
N GLY A 28 -6.23 -1.98 -8.53
CA GLY A 28 -5.23 -2.17 -9.58
C GLY A 28 -4.73 -0.86 -10.18
N VAL A 29 -4.83 0.24 -9.44
CA VAL A 29 -4.28 1.54 -9.83
C VAL A 29 -2.76 1.43 -10.01
N ARG A 30 -2.22 2.13 -11.02
CA ARG A 30 -0.79 2.12 -11.32
C ARG A 30 0.00 2.85 -10.24
N PHE A 31 1.22 2.39 -9.99
CA PHE A 31 2.10 2.98 -8.97
C PHE A 31 2.28 4.50 -9.10
N GLY A 32 2.47 5.03 -10.31
CA GLY A 32 2.61 6.48 -10.50
C GLY A 32 1.40 7.28 -10.01
N VAL A 33 0.18 6.78 -10.24
CA VAL A 33 -1.05 7.42 -9.74
C VAL A 33 -1.14 7.32 -8.22
N LEU A 34 -0.69 6.20 -7.63
CA LEU A 34 -0.63 6.09 -6.18
C LEU A 34 0.34 7.11 -5.56
N CYS A 35 1.47 7.40 -6.22
CA CYS A 35 2.40 8.44 -5.79
C CYS A 35 1.75 9.83 -5.81
N GLU A 36 1.02 10.16 -6.87
CA GLU A 36 0.28 11.43 -6.97
C GLU A 36 -0.77 11.58 -5.84
N MET A 37 -1.45 10.49 -5.49
CA MET A 37 -2.41 10.48 -4.39
C MET A 37 -1.75 10.66 -3.03
N VAL A 38 -0.62 9.98 -2.80
CA VAL A 38 0.19 10.15 -1.59
C VAL A 38 0.71 11.59 -1.49
N ALA A 39 1.17 12.17 -2.61
CA ALA A 39 1.61 13.56 -2.68
C ALA A 39 0.48 14.54 -2.32
N THR A 40 -0.74 14.27 -2.80
CA THR A 40 -1.93 15.08 -2.49
C THR A 40 -2.27 15.06 -1.00
N PHE A 41 -2.00 13.95 -0.30
CA PHE A 41 -2.38 13.78 1.11
C PHE A 41 -1.30 14.24 2.10
N ALA A 42 -0.03 13.94 1.81
CA ALA A 42 1.09 14.14 2.74
C ALA A 42 2.11 15.19 2.26
N GLY A 43 1.87 15.82 1.11
CA GLY A 43 2.82 16.71 0.43
C GLY A 43 3.70 15.97 -0.57
N GLU A 44 4.21 16.72 -1.55
CA GLU A 44 5.00 16.19 -2.68
C GLU A 44 6.36 15.64 -2.25
N ASP A 45 6.95 16.21 -1.20
CA ASP A 45 8.27 15.81 -0.70
C ASP A 45 8.29 14.35 -0.28
N GLU A 46 9.06 13.52 -0.98
CA GLU A 46 9.23 12.08 -0.71
C GLU A 46 7.96 11.22 -0.89
N ALA A 47 6.93 11.73 -1.58
CA ALA A 47 5.69 10.97 -1.80
C ALA A 47 5.93 9.60 -2.46
N GLU A 48 6.83 9.55 -3.44
CA GLU A 48 7.23 8.31 -4.14
C GLU A 48 7.91 7.32 -3.20
N LEU A 49 8.81 7.81 -2.32
CA LEU A 49 9.53 6.99 -1.35
C LEU A 49 8.57 6.42 -0.30
N ARG A 50 7.61 7.23 0.16
CA ARG A 50 6.54 6.79 1.07
C ARG A 50 5.68 5.71 0.42
N ALA A 51 5.18 5.95 -0.79
CA ALA A 51 4.39 4.98 -1.55
C ALA A 51 5.16 3.66 -1.76
N ALA A 52 6.43 3.74 -2.16
CA ALA A 52 7.29 2.56 -2.32
C ALA A 52 7.48 1.82 -0.99
N THR A 53 7.65 2.54 0.12
CA THR A 53 7.81 1.96 1.46
C THR A 53 6.56 1.20 1.90
N TYR A 54 5.37 1.76 1.67
CA TYR A 54 4.12 1.06 1.97
C TYR A 54 4.00 -0.24 1.16
N LEU A 55 4.23 -0.18 -0.16
CA LEU A 55 4.18 -1.37 -1.02
C LEU A 55 5.19 -2.43 -0.58
N LYS A 56 6.44 -2.04 -0.29
CA LYS A 56 7.47 -2.94 0.21
C LYS A 56 7.01 -3.62 1.51
N ASN A 57 6.47 -2.84 2.46
CA ASN A 57 6.00 -3.38 3.73
C ASN A 57 4.84 -4.36 3.55
N TRP A 58 3.91 -4.09 2.63
CA TRP A 58 2.80 -5.02 2.35
C TRP A 58 3.28 -6.34 1.75
N VAL A 59 4.28 -6.30 0.86
CA VAL A 59 4.89 -7.50 0.29
C VAL A 59 5.66 -8.28 1.37
N ASP A 60 6.50 -7.59 2.16
CA ASP A 60 7.32 -8.19 3.22
C ASP A 60 6.45 -8.86 4.30
N MET A 61 5.31 -8.26 4.65
CA MET A 61 4.35 -8.82 5.62
C MET A 61 3.45 -9.92 5.05
N GLY A 62 3.57 -10.22 3.75
CA GLY A 62 2.69 -11.15 3.04
C GLY A 62 1.24 -10.66 2.97
N MET A 63 1.00 -9.35 3.13
CA MET A 63 -0.31 -8.72 2.96
C MET A 63 -0.68 -8.67 1.48
N LEU A 64 0.31 -8.48 0.61
CA LEU A 64 0.15 -8.41 -0.84
C LEU A 64 0.88 -9.59 -1.49
N ALA A 65 0.12 -10.55 -2.03
CA ALA A 65 0.64 -11.82 -2.54
C ALA A 65 1.13 -11.77 -4.00
N GLY A 66 1.02 -10.62 -4.66
CA GLY A 66 1.51 -10.40 -6.01
C GLY A 66 0.83 -9.25 -6.72
N CYS A 67 1.47 -8.77 -7.79
CA CYS A 67 0.88 -7.81 -8.72
C CYS A 67 0.74 -8.47 -10.10
N ARG A 68 -0.32 -8.12 -10.84
CA ARG A 68 -0.44 -8.53 -12.25
C ARG A 68 0.22 -7.45 -13.10
N THR A 69 1.28 -7.82 -13.81
CA THR A 69 1.81 -7.02 -14.91
C THR A 69 0.87 -7.15 -16.11
N ARG A 70 0.34 -6.02 -16.59
CA ARG A 70 -0.27 -5.90 -17.91
C ARG A 70 0.68 -5.14 -18.81
#